data_AF-A0A7Y3C0K6-F1
#
_entry.id   AF-A0A7Y3C0K6-F1
#
_cell.length_a   1.000
_cell.length_b   1.000
_cell.length_c   1.000
_cell.angle_alpha   90.00
_cell.angle_beta   90.00
_cell.angle_gamma   90.00
#
_symmetry.space_group_name_H-M   'P 1'
#
loop_
_entity.id
_entity.type
_entity.pdbx_description
1 polymer ?
#
loop_
_entity_poly.entity_id
_entity_poly.type
_entity_poly.pdbx_seq_one_letter_code
_entity_poly.pdbx_strand_id
1 'polypeptide(L)'
;RVVGAMRRVAKSGEFRSNVHRGGSAEAVDLDDEQRRTAVSAAQILGLRVAGVDMLEGKDGPQVMEVNSSPGLEGIEGATQLDIAGEIVDYMAGQVDFPEIDIRQRMTESAGYGVVEVGILEESDLVGRTIEASGLRDRDIVVITLTRGTTVISNPKGTRTLEPLDRLLCYGKLDQMRSLVSNRRGRRQPSLQPLITDVPSQAIDGNQKEA
;
A
#
# COMPACT_ATOMS: atom_id res chain seq x y z
N ARG A 1 7.00 10.09 9.10
CA ARG A 1 8.28 9.92 9.83
C ARG A 1 7.96 9.41 11.24
N VAL A 2 8.80 8.57 11.86
CA VAL A 2 8.68 8.25 13.29
C VAL A 2 9.38 9.35 14.10
N VAL A 3 8.64 10.02 14.98
CA VAL A 3 9.12 11.16 15.80
C VAL A 3 9.61 10.77 17.18
N GLY A 4 9.14 9.63 17.70
CA GLY A 4 9.59 9.06 18.96
C GLY A 4 9.19 7.59 19.04
N ALA A 5 9.92 6.83 19.85
CA ALA A 5 9.59 5.43 20.15
C ALA A 5 9.95 5.12 21.59
N MET A 6 9.13 4.29 22.23
CA MET A 6 9.39 3.79 23.57
C MET A 6 9.09 2.29 23.63
N ARG A 7 9.85 1.57 24.43
CA ARG A 7 9.56 0.17 24.78
C ARG A 7 8.84 0.14 26.12
N ARG A 8 7.71 -0.57 26.18
CA ARG A 8 7.00 -0.85 27.43
C ARG A 8 7.37 -2.24 27.93
N VAL A 9 7.93 -2.33 29.13
CA VAL A 9 8.32 -3.60 29.76
C VAL A 9 7.36 -3.90 30.91
N ALA A 10 6.70 -5.07 30.85
CA ALA A 10 5.86 -5.55 31.94
C ALA A 10 6.73 -6.05 33.10
N LYS A 11 6.24 -5.97 34.34
CA LYS A 11 6.95 -6.54 35.49
C LYS A 11 7.05 -8.06 35.38
N SER A 12 8.14 -8.62 35.93
CA SER A 12 8.35 -10.07 36.00
C SER A 12 7.12 -10.77 36.59
N GLY A 13 6.50 -11.66 35.80
CA GLY A 13 5.31 -12.42 36.17
C GLY A 13 3.99 -11.88 35.60
N GLU A 14 3.97 -10.75 34.89
CA GLU A 14 2.77 -10.19 34.27
C GLU A 14 2.98 -9.98 32.75
N PHE A 15 2.07 -10.50 31.92
CA PHE A 15 2.16 -10.41 30.44
C PHE A 15 1.66 -9.05 29.90
N ARG A 16 0.99 -8.23 30.73
CA ARG A 16 0.34 -6.98 30.31
C ARG A 16 1.25 -5.78 30.60
N SER A 17 1.59 -5.00 29.58
CA SER A 17 2.51 -3.86 29.64
C SER A 17 1.82 -2.50 29.88
N ASN A 18 0.65 -2.50 30.53
CA ASN A 18 -0.08 -1.27 30.83
C ASN A 18 0.64 -0.47 31.94
N VAL A 19 1.08 0.75 31.62
CA VAL A 19 1.90 1.64 32.48
C VAL A 19 1.26 1.91 33.85
N HIS A 20 -0.08 1.98 33.94
CA HIS A 20 -0.79 2.18 35.22
C HIS A 20 -0.62 1.05 36.26
N ARG A 21 0.07 -0.05 35.93
CA ARG A 21 0.38 -1.16 36.84
C ARG A 21 1.88 -1.36 37.12
N GLY A 22 2.71 -0.35 36.84
CA GLY A 22 4.13 -0.36 37.21
C GLY A 22 5.03 -1.05 36.18
N GLY A 23 4.61 -1.09 34.92
CA GLY A 23 5.52 -1.32 33.79
C GLY A 23 6.39 -0.08 33.54
N SER A 24 7.64 -0.29 33.15
CA SER A 24 8.56 0.80 32.78
C SER A 24 8.41 1.15 31.29
N ALA A 25 8.54 2.43 30.97
CA ALA A 25 8.68 2.91 29.61
C ALA A 25 10.09 3.48 29.45
N GLU A 26 10.83 3.00 28.45
CA GLU A 26 12.17 3.48 28.12
C GLU A 26 12.22 3.93 26.67
N ALA A 27 12.98 4.98 26.37
CA ALA A 27 13.27 5.37 25.00
C ALA A 27 13.97 4.22 24.27
N VAL A 28 13.60 4.00 23.01
CA VAL A 28 14.22 2.97 22.17
C VAL A 28 14.50 3.53 20.79
N ASP A 29 15.67 3.19 20.24
CA ASP A 29 15.98 3.44 18.85
C ASP A 29 15.41 2.30 18.00
N LEU A 30 14.53 2.65 17.07
CA LEU A 30 14.00 1.71 16.10
C LEU A 30 15.00 1.49 14.97
N ASP A 31 15.17 0.24 14.56
CA ASP A 31 15.85 -0.10 13.32
C ASP A 31 15.07 0.38 12.08
N ASP A 32 15.68 0.28 10.90
CA ASP A 32 15.07 0.74 9.66
C ASP A 32 13.80 -0.03 9.28
N GLU A 33 13.70 -1.31 9.65
CA GLU A 33 12.56 -2.17 9.33
C GLU A 33 11.36 -1.84 10.22
N GLN A 34 11.59 -1.66 11.52
CA GLN A 34 10.62 -1.18 12.49
C GLN A 34 10.10 0.21 12.12
N ARG A 35 11.00 1.14 11.76
CA ARG A 35 10.62 2.49 11.33
C ARG A 35 9.77 2.46 10.07
N ARG A 36 10.16 1.66 9.06
CA ARG A 36 9.40 1.49 7.82
C ARG A 36 8.03 0.87 8.08
N THR A 37 7.96 -0.14 8.94
CA THR A 37 6.72 -0.82 9.33
C THR A 37 5.75 0.15 10.01
N ALA A 38 6.22 0.92 10.99
CA ALA A 38 5.39 1.93 11.68
C ALA A 38 4.84 2.99 10.72
N VAL A 39 5.68 3.56 9.86
CA VAL A 39 5.24 4.57 8.89
C VAL A 39 4.26 3.98 7.87
N SER A 40 4.52 2.77 7.37
CA SER A 40 3.66 2.11 6.40
C SER A 40 2.27 1.80 6.99
N ALA A 41 2.21 1.34 8.23
CA ALA A 41 0.95 1.07 8.91
C ALA A 41 0.06 2.31 9.00
N ALA A 42 0.62 3.45 9.42
CA ALA A 42 -0.11 4.72 9.48
C ALA A 42 -0.57 5.18 8.07
N GLN A 43 0.29 5.07 7.06
CA GLN A 43 -0.01 5.44 5.68
C GLN A 43 -1.13 4.59 5.05
N ILE A 44 -1.07 3.27 5.23
CA ILE A 44 -2.10 2.33 4.72
C ILE A 44 -3.48 2.66 5.29
N LEU A 45 -3.53 3.09 6.56
CA LEU A 45 -4.77 3.49 7.23
C LEU A 45 -5.17 4.94 6.95
N GLY A 46 -4.40 5.69 6.15
CA GLY A 46 -4.68 7.08 5.82
C GLY A 46 -4.54 8.04 7.01
N LEU A 47 -3.78 7.65 8.05
CA LEU A 47 -3.58 8.45 9.24
C LEU A 47 -2.37 9.37 9.07
N ARG A 48 -2.59 10.66 9.26
CA ARG A 48 -1.55 11.70 9.20
C ARG A 48 -0.63 11.67 10.43
N VAL A 49 -1.22 11.36 11.59
CA VAL A 49 -0.54 11.14 12.86
C VAL A 49 -1.14 9.89 13.49
N ALA A 50 -0.31 9.00 14.00
CA ALA A 50 -0.74 7.78 14.67
C ALA A 50 0.32 7.28 15.65
N GLY A 51 -0.12 6.62 16.72
CA GLY A 51 0.72 5.72 17.50
C GLY A 51 0.63 4.31 16.92
N VAL A 52 1.77 3.64 16.76
CA VAL A 52 1.82 2.27 16.24
C VAL A 52 2.49 1.37 17.27
N ASP A 53 1.71 0.43 17.80
CA ASP A 53 2.20 -0.55 18.76
C ASP A 53 2.67 -1.80 18.02
N MET A 54 3.88 -2.25 18.33
CA MET A 54 4.52 -3.39 17.68
C MET A 54 5.11 -4.35 18.70
N LEU A 55 5.16 -5.64 18.34
CA LEU A 55 5.95 -6.66 19.04
C LEU A 55 7.18 -7.04 18.21
N GLU A 56 8.27 -7.32 18.91
CA GLU A 56 9.49 -7.89 18.32
C GLU A 56 9.27 -9.37 18.01
N GLY A 57 9.03 -9.69 16.74
CA GLY A 57 8.89 -11.06 16.24
C GLY A 57 10.22 -11.65 15.79
N LYS A 58 10.27 -12.98 15.65
CA LYS A 58 11.44 -13.69 15.09
C LYS A 58 11.72 -13.32 13.63
N ASP A 59 10.67 -12.98 12.89
CA ASP A 59 10.71 -12.67 11.46
C ASP A 59 10.48 -11.17 11.20
N GLY A 60 10.83 -10.31 12.17
CA GLY A 60 10.64 -8.85 12.08
C GLY A 60 9.45 -8.31 12.89
N PRO A 61 9.22 -6.99 12.84
CA PRO A 61 8.22 -6.31 13.66
C PRO A 61 6.79 -6.71 13.31
N GLN A 62 5.99 -7.03 14.33
CA GLN A 62 4.57 -7.38 14.19
C GLN A 62 3.69 -6.23 14.69
N VAL A 63 2.91 -5.62 13.81
CA VAL A 63 1.98 -4.53 14.18
C VAL A 63 0.79 -5.11 14.95
N MET A 64 0.53 -4.56 16.13
CA MET A 64 -0.57 -4.98 17.01
C MET A 64 -1.75 -4.02 16.98
N GLU A 65 -1.46 -2.73 17.08
CA GLU A 65 -2.47 -1.67 17.12
C GLU A 65 -1.96 -0.44 16.38
N VAL A 66 -2.87 0.27 15.71
CA VAL A 66 -2.62 1.62 15.22
C VAL A 66 -3.70 2.54 15.77
N ASN A 67 -3.27 3.54 16.53
CA ASN A 67 -4.16 4.47 17.22
C ASN A 67 -4.07 5.86 16.57
N SER A 68 -5.21 6.41 16.14
CA SER A 68 -5.30 7.74 15.51
C SER A 68 -5.24 8.91 16.50
N SER A 69 -5.37 8.63 17.81
CA SER A 69 -5.30 9.62 18.89
C SER A 69 -4.42 9.08 20.04
N PRO A 70 -3.11 8.89 19.80
CA PRO A 70 -2.22 8.34 20.81
C PRO A 70 -2.06 9.30 22.00
N GLY A 71 -2.00 8.74 23.21
CA GLY A 71 -1.60 9.51 24.39
C GLY A 71 -0.10 9.84 24.36
N LEU A 72 0.26 11.09 24.64
CA LEU A 72 1.65 11.58 24.52
C LEU A 72 2.44 11.53 25.83
N GLU A 73 1.77 11.66 26.98
CA GLU A 73 2.40 11.77 28.30
C GLU A 73 3.45 10.68 28.57
N GLY A 74 3.13 9.42 28.26
CA GLY A 74 4.05 8.31 28.49
C GLY A 74 5.28 8.32 27.57
N ILE A 75 5.09 8.67 26.29
CA ILE A 75 6.18 8.65 25.31
C ILE A 75 7.07 9.88 25.43
N GLU A 76 6.51 11.06 25.69
CA GLU A 76 7.29 12.27 25.97
C GLU A 76 8.05 12.12 27.29
N GLY A 77 7.43 11.52 28.31
CA GLY A 77 8.12 11.19 29.56
C GLY A 77 9.30 10.22 29.36
N ALA A 78 9.14 9.20 28.52
CA ALA A 78 10.21 8.23 28.26
C ALA A 78 11.33 8.78 27.34
N THR A 79 10.98 9.57 26.33
CA THR A 79 11.90 10.03 25.29
C THR A 79 12.47 11.42 25.54
N GLN A 80 11.83 12.22 26.40
CA GLN A 80 12.14 13.64 26.63
C GLN A 80 12.09 14.49 25.35
N LEU A 81 11.29 14.07 24.36
CA LEU A 81 11.04 14.78 23.11
C LEU A 81 9.72 15.55 23.18
N ASP A 82 9.66 16.69 22.49
CA ASP A 82 8.42 17.45 22.28
C ASP A 82 7.66 16.88 21.07
N ILE A 83 6.86 15.85 21.31
CA ILE A 83 6.10 15.15 20.27
C ILE A 83 4.86 15.96 19.90
N ALA A 84 4.25 16.64 20.87
CA ALA A 84 3.15 17.56 20.63
C ALA A 84 3.56 18.68 19.67
N GLY A 85 4.71 19.32 19.89
CA GLY A 85 5.28 20.34 19.02
C GLY A 85 5.52 19.82 17.60
N GLU A 86 6.13 18.64 17.46
CA GLU A 86 6.34 17.99 16.16
C GLU A 86 5.02 17.73 15.39
N ILE A 87 3.94 17.37 16.09
CA ILE A 87 2.61 17.22 15.49
C ILE A 87 2.07 18.58 15.02
N VAL A 88 2.20 19.63 15.85
CA VAL A 88 1.75 20.99 15.51
C VAL A 88 2.50 21.52 14.30
N ASP A 89 3.83 21.40 14.28
CA ASP A 89 4.67 21.85 13.17
C ASP A 89 4.31 21.11 11.87
N TYR A 90 4.07 19.80 11.97
CA TYR A 90 3.60 19.01 10.83
C TYR A 90 2.25 19.50 10.31
N MET A 91 1.29 19.79 11.18
CA MET A 91 -0.03 20.30 10.79
C MET A 91 0.05 21.71 10.20
N ALA A 92 0.83 22.60 10.79
CA ALA A 92 1.05 23.96 10.29
C ALA A 92 1.58 23.93 8.85
N GLY A 93 2.58 23.09 8.57
CA GLY A 93 3.11 22.91 7.22
C GLY A 93 2.08 22.41 6.19
N GLN A 94 1.06 21.66 6.62
CA GLN A 94 -0.04 21.22 5.74
C GLN A 94 -1.07 22.32 5.48
N VAL A 95 -1.28 23.24 6.43
CA VAL A 95 -2.19 24.37 6.26
C VAL A 95 -1.57 25.41 5.32
N ASP A 96 -0.26 25.66 5.46
CA ASP A 96 0.47 26.60 4.59
C ASP A 96 0.59 26.08 3.15
N PHE A 97 0.60 24.76 2.97
CA PHE A 97 0.63 24.09 1.67
C PHE A 97 -0.41 22.96 1.62
N PRO A 98 -1.70 23.27 1.40
CA PRO A 98 -2.73 22.24 1.36
C PRO A 98 -2.42 21.26 0.23
N GLU A 99 -2.32 19.97 0.55
CA GLU A 99 -2.30 18.91 -0.45
C GLU A 99 -3.61 19.01 -1.27
N ILE A 100 -3.50 19.53 -2.48
CA ILE A 100 -4.62 19.55 -3.42
C ILE A 100 -4.83 18.10 -3.88
N ASP A 101 -6.05 17.57 -3.80
CA ASP A 101 -6.36 16.29 -4.45
C ASP A 101 -6.23 16.48 -5.96
N ILE A 102 -5.03 16.14 -6.45
CA ILE A 102 -4.68 16.28 -7.85
C ILE A 102 -5.63 15.48 -8.73
N ARG A 103 -6.19 14.36 -8.27
CA ARG A 103 -7.10 13.55 -9.09
C ARG A 103 -8.34 14.35 -9.45
N GLN A 104 -8.93 15.05 -8.49
CA GLN A 104 -10.12 15.85 -8.73
C GLN A 104 -9.85 16.91 -9.81
N ARG A 105 -8.74 17.67 -9.69
CA ARG A 105 -8.37 18.69 -10.68
C ARG A 105 -7.88 18.11 -12.02
N MET A 106 -7.23 16.96 -12.00
CA MET A 106 -6.65 16.32 -13.18
C MET A 106 -7.71 15.63 -14.05
N THR A 107 -8.79 15.13 -13.45
CA THR A 107 -9.90 14.51 -14.18
C THR A 107 -10.91 15.52 -14.73
N GLU A 108 -10.80 16.80 -14.38
CA GLU A 108 -11.64 17.87 -14.96
C GLU A 108 -11.36 18.08 -16.46
N SER A 109 -10.15 17.70 -16.92
CA SER A 109 -9.80 17.70 -18.35
C SER A 109 -10.31 16.41 -19.01
N ALA A 110 -11.34 16.54 -19.84
CA ALA A 110 -11.92 15.41 -20.57
C ALA A 110 -10.84 14.57 -21.29
N GLY A 111 -10.77 13.27 -20.98
CA GLY A 111 -9.83 12.32 -21.58
C GLY A 111 -8.49 12.15 -20.86
N TYR A 112 -8.21 12.89 -19.79
CA TYR A 112 -7.04 12.69 -18.92
C TYR A 112 -7.42 12.02 -17.61
N GLY A 113 -6.48 11.30 -17.02
CA GLY A 113 -6.67 10.71 -15.71
C GLY A 113 -5.39 10.14 -15.12
N VAL A 114 -5.51 9.61 -13.91
CA VAL A 114 -4.42 8.99 -13.17
C VAL A 114 -4.64 7.48 -13.12
N VAL A 115 -3.67 6.69 -13.57
CA VAL A 115 -3.76 5.22 -13.67
C VAL A 115 -2.46 4.59 -13.19
N GLU A 116 -2.56 3.50 -12.41
CA GLU A 116 -1.43 2.63 -12.10
C GLU A 116 -1.25 1.57 -13.22
N VAL A 117 -0.05 1.49 -13.79
CA VAL A 117 0.31 0.55 -14.86
C VAL A 117 1.46 -0.32 -14.39
N GLY A 118 1.32 -1.63 -14.48
CA GLY A 118 2.41 -2.58 -14.21
C GLY A 118 3.25 -2.87 -15.45
N ILE A 119 4.57 -2.89 -15.30
CA ILE A 119 5.51 -3.33 -16.32
C ILE A 119 5.64 -4.85 -16.25
N LEU A 120 5.07 -5.56 -17.22
CA LEU A 120 5.22 -7.01 -17.34
C LEU A 120 6.64 -7.36 -17.84
N GLU A 121 7.10 -8.58 -17.57
CA GLU A 121 8.41 -9.08 -18.01
C GLU A 121 8.58 -8.99 -19.54
N GLU A 122 7.50 -9.25 -20.28
CA GLU A 122 7.43 -9.19 -21.74
C GLU A 122 7.16 -7.79 -22.30
N SER A 123 7.14 -6.75 -21.47
CA SER A 123 6.86 -5.40 -21.93
C SER A 123 8.02 -4.82 -22.75
N ASP A 124 7.71 -4.21 -23.89
CA ASP A 124 8.69 -3.47 -24.72
C ASP A 124 9.35 -2.28 -23.99
N LEU A 125 8.83 -1.92 -22.82
CA LEU A 125 9.35 -0.88 -21.95
C LEU A 125 10.50 -1.36 -21.06
N VAL A 126 10.64 -2.67 -20.83
CA VAL A 126 11.71 -3.24 -19.99
C VAL A 126 13.08 -2.88 -20.58
N GLY A 127 13.97 -2.39 -19.72
CA GLY A 127 15.32 -1.99 -20.11
C GLY A 127 15.42 -0.62 -20.78
N ARG A 128 14.30 0.05 -21.05
CA ARG A 128 14.30 1.45 -21.53
C ARG A 128 14.28 2.43 -20.36
N THR A 129 14.85 3.61 -20.57
CA THR A 129 14.65 4.72 -19.63
C THR A 129 13.25 5.30 -19.76
N ILE A 130 12.76 5.98 -18.73
CA ILE A 130 11.47 6.68 -18.79
C ILE A 130 11.43 7.67 -19.97
N GLU A 131 12.53 8.35 -20.26
CA GLU A 131 12.64 9.24 -21.42
C GLU A 131 12.59 8.45 -22.75
N ALA A 132 13.36 7.37 -22.88
CA ALA A 132 13.41 6.54 -24.09
C ALA A 132 12.16 5.66 -24.30
N SER A 133 11.26 5.59 -23.32
CA SER A 133 10.01 4.82 -23.38
C SER A 133 8.98 5.41 -24.34
N GLY A 134 9.12 6.70 -24.71
CA GLY A 134 8.13 7.43 -25.51
C GLY A 134 6.83 7.74 -24.76
N LEU A 135 6.76 7.50 -23.45
CA LEU A 135 5.57 7.83 -22.64
C LEU A 135 5.24 9.32 -22.72
N ARG A 136 6.26 10.19 -22.64
CA ARG A 136 6.07 11.64 -22.69
C ARG A 136 5.51 12.12 -24.03
N ASP A 137 5.93 11.51 -25.13
CA ASP A 137 5.44 11.82 -26.49
C ASP A 137 3.96 11.42 -26.67
N ARG A 138 3.51 10.41 -25.93
CA ARG A 138 2.10 10.00 -25.84
C ARG A 138 1.30 10.79 -24.82
N ASP A 139 1.90 11.85 -24.26
CA ASP A 139 1.33 12.69 -23.23
C ASP A 139 0.99 11.92 -21.95
N ILE A 140 1.93 11.07 -21.54
CA ILE A 140 1.89 10.28 -20.32
C ILE A 140 3.09 10.67 -19.45
N VAL A 141 2.79 11.00 -18.20
CA VAL A 141 3.75 11.43 -17.18
C VAL A 141 3.80 10.37 -16.10
N VAL A 142 5.00 9.87 -15.79
CA VAL A 142 5.20 9.00 -14.63
C VAL A 142 5.35 9.86 -13.38
N ILE A 143 4.38 9.76 -12.47
CA ILE A 143 4.37 10.47 -11.18
C ILE A 143 5.20 9.70 -10.15
N THR A 144 5.04 8.38 -10.12
CA THR A 144 5.70 7.49 -9.15
C THR A 144 6.08 6.18 -9.81
N LEU A 145 7.24 5.62 -9.43
CA LEU A 145 7.65 4.26 -9.77
C LEU A 145 7.83 3.46 -8.48
N THR A 146 7.11 2.36 -8.36
CA THR A 146 7.19 1.42 -7.22
C THR A 146 7.90 0.15 -7.67
N ARG A 147 9.01 -0.17 -7.01
CA ARG A 147 9.82 -1.38 -7.25
C ARG A 147 9.88 -2.22 -5.99
N GLY A 148 9.20 -3.36 -5.99
CA GLY A 148 9.00 -4.16 -4.78
C GLY A 148 8.35 -3.31 -3.67
N THR A 149 9.09 -3.04 -2.60
CA THR A 149 8.67 -2.20 -1.46
C THR A 149 9.15 -0.75 -1.56
N THR A 150 10.00 -0.41 -2.53
CA THR A 150 10.57 0.92 -2.67
C THR A 150 9.70 1.79 -3.56
N VAL A 151 9.35 2.99 -3.09
CA VAL A 151 8.59 3.99 -3.84
C VAL A 151 9.51 5.14 -4.23
N ILE A 152 9.57 5.45 -5.53
CA ILE A 152 10.37 6.54 -6.10
C ILE A 152 9.40 7.60 -6.63
N SER A 153 9.28 8.70 -5.89
CA SER A 153 8.51 9.88 -6.29
C SER A 153 9.24 10.68 -7.36
N ASN A 154 8.51 11.18 -8.36
CA ASN A 154 9.04 11.97 -9.48
C ASN A 154 10.32 11.37 -10.08
N PRO A 155 10.26 10.13 -10.62
CA PRO A 155 11.44 9.44 -11.11
C PRO A 155 12.09 10.21 -12.27
N LYS A 156 13.42 10.29 -12.27
CA LYS A 156 14.19 10.96 -13.34
C LYS A 156 13.95 10.27 -14.68
N GLY A 157 13.91 11.05 -15.76
CA GLY A 157 13.77 10.53 -17.14
C GLY A 157 14.84 9.49 -17.51
N THR A 158 16.05 9.62 -16.96
CA THR A 158 17.17 8.70 -17.18
C THR A 158 17.04 7.35 -16.47
N ARG A 159 16.01 7.16 -15.62
CA ARG A 159 15.84 5.91 -14.87
C ARG A 159 15.28 4.80 -15.76
N THR A 160 15.93 3.64 -15.69
CA THR A 160 15.53 2.42 -16.41
C THR A 160 14.35 1.72 -15.75
N LEU A 161 13.38 1.33 -16.57
CA LEU A 161 12.22 0.54 -16.19
C LEU A 161 12.59 -0.95 -16.12
N GLU A 162 12.20 -1.61 -15.04
CA GLU A 162 12.45 -3.02 -14.79
C GLU A 162 11.13 -3.81 -14.78
N PRO A 163 11.20 -5.14 -14.99
CA PRO A 163 10.03 -6.00 -14.81
C PRO A 163 9.44 -5.84 -13.42
N LEU A 164 8.12 -5.93 -13.33
CA LEU A 164 7.32 -5.79 -12.11
C LEU A 164 7.32 -4.38 -11.49
N ASP A 165 7.95 -3.39 -12.13
CA ASP A 165 7.77 -1.99 -11.75
C ASP A 165 6.28 -1.61 -11.90
N ARG A 166 5.76 -0.85 -10.93
CA ARG A 166 4.42 -0.24 -11.02
C ARG A 166 4.56 1.27 -11.17
N LEU A 167 3.98 1.80 -12.23
CA LEU A 167 4.04 3.21 -12.59
C LEU A 167 2.70 3.87 -12.30
N LEU A 168 2.68 4.86 -11.40
CA LEU A 168 1.54 5.76 -11.31
C LEU A 168 1.70 6.83 -12.38
N CYS A 169 0.81 6.82 -13.36
CA CYS A 169 0.87 7.69 -14.52
C CYS A 169 -0.29 8.70 -14.53
N TYR A 170 -0.03 9.91 -15.01
CA TYR A 170 -1.07 10.86 -15.43
C TYR A 170 -0.92 11.15 -16.91
N GLY A 171 -2.03 11.16 -17.65
CA GLY A 171 -2.00 11.45 -19.07
C GLY A 171 -3.28 11.10 -19.79
N LYS A 172 -3.20 10.99 -21.11
CA LYS A 172 -4.33 10.58 -21.97
C LYS A 172 -4.75 9.14 -21.69
N LEU A 173 -6.01 8.94 -21.28
CA LEU A 173 -6.56 7.63 -20.91
C LEU A 173 -6.49 6.61 -22.04
N ASP A 174 -6.76 7.01 -23.29
CA ASP A 174 -6.72 6.10 -24.44
C ASP A 174 -5.30 5.62 -24.76
N GLN A 175 -4.30 6.48 -24.58
CA GLN A 175 -2.90 6.11 -24.75
C GLN A 175 -2.47 5.14 -23.63
N MET A 176 -2.88 5.38 -22.39
CA MET A 176 -2.58 4.49 -21.26
C MET A 176 -3.31 3.14 -21.35
N ARG A 177 -4.50 3.09 -21.95
CA ARG A 177 -5.22 1.82 -22.21
C ARG A 177 -4.37 0.83 -23.01
N SER A 178 -3.59 1.33 -23.97
CA SER A 178 -2.65 0.49 -24.75
C SER A 178 -1.55 -0.13 -23.90
N LEU A 179 -1.14 0.53 -22.81
CA LEU A 179 -0.09 0.06 -21.91
C LEU A 179 -0.63 -0.96 -20.89
N VAL A 180 -1.89 -0.81 -20.48
CA VAL A 180 -2.59 -1.74 -19.57
C VAL A 180 -3.02 -3.02 -20.31
N SER A 181 -3.14 -2.96 -21.64
CA SER A 181 -3.68 -4.03 -22.48
C SER A 181 -2.60 -4.85 -23.21
N ASN A 182 -1.75 -5.52 -22.43
CA ASN A 182 -1.21 -6.84 -22.81
C ASN A 182 -1.90 -7.96 -22.00
N ARG A 183 -3.18 -7.77 -21.64
CA ARG A 183 -4.03 -8.90 -21.30
C ARG A 183 -4.08 -9.79 -22.54
N ARG A 184 -3.33 -10.90 -22.48
CA ARG A 184 -3.49 -12.12 -23.29
C ARG A 184 -4.93 -12.16 -23.78
N GLY A 185 -5.09 -12.22 -25.11
CA GLY A 185 -6.39 -12.33 -25.77
C GLY A 185 -7.29 -13.22 -24.92
N ARG A 186 -8.45 -12.68 -24.53
CA ARG A 186 -9.47 -13.37 -23.75
C ARG A 186 -9.60 -14.75 -24.39
N ARG A 187 -9.03 -15.81 -23.79
CA ARG A 187 -9.31 -17.18 -24.21
C ARG A 187 -10.79 -17.32 -23.96
N GLN A 188 -11.61 -17.18 -25.00
CA GLN A 188 -12.97 -17.67 -24.94
C GLN A 188 -12.81 -19.15 -24.59
N PRO A 189 -13.27 -19.61 -23.41
CA PRO A 189 -13.30 -21.02 -23.16
C PRO A 189 -14.14 -21.63 -24.29
N SER A 190 -13.59 -22.64 -24.97
CA SER A 190 -14.39 -23.44 -25.90
C SER A 190 -15.49 -24.07 -25.06
N LEU A 191 -16.71 -23.56 -25.17
CA LEU A 191 -17.87 -24.15 -24.53
C LEU A 191 -18.01 -25.55 -25.12
N GLN A 192 -17.77 -26.57 -24.31
CA GLN A 192 -18.15 -27.92 -24.69
C GLN A 192 -19.68 -27.93 -24.82
N PRO A 193 -20.24 -28.45 -25.93
CA PRO A 193 -21.67 -28.60 -26.03
C PRO A 193 -22.18 -29.47 -24.89
N LEU A 194 -23.33 -29.09 -24.33
CA LEU A 194 -23.99 -29.81 -23.27
C LEU A 194 -24.20 -31.26 -23.71
N ILE A 195 -23.74 -32.23 -22.91
CA ILE A 195 -24.05 -33.65 -23.13
C ILE A 195 -25.55 -33.80 -22.86
N THR A 196 -26.35 -33.99 -23.91
CA THR A 196 -27.81 -34.17 -23.82
C THR A 196 -28.25 -35.61 -23.69
N ASP A 197 -27.32 -36.57 -23.75
CA ASP A 197 -27.65 -37.99 -23.65
C ASP A 197 -27.59 -38.44 -22.19
N VAL A 198 -28.66 -38.14 -21.46
CA VAL A 198 -28.96 -38.88 -20.22
C VAL A 198 -29.51 -40.25 -20.64
N PRO A 199 -28.88 -41.37 -20.26
CA PRO A 199 -29.41 -42.70 -20.54
C PRO A 199 -30.77 -42.84 -19.84
N SER A 200 -31.83 -43.03 -20.63
CA SER A 200 -33.14 -43.40 -20.13
C SER A 200 -33.10 -44.83 -19.59
N GLN A 201 -32.64 -44.99 -18.35
CA GLN A 201 -32.79 -46.25 -17.62
C GLN A 201 -34.00 -46.15 -16.70
N ALA A 202 -35.05 -46.83 -17.16
CA ALA A 202 -36.20 -47.39 -16.46
C ALA A 202 -36.27 -47.13 -14.95
N ILE A 203 -37.22 -46.27 -14.57
CA ILE A 203 -37.81 -46.31 -13.24
C ILE A 203 -38.81 -47.48 -13.29
N ASP A 204 -38.30 -48.68 -13.03
CA ASP A 204 -39.14 -49.86 -12.93
C ASP A 204 -39.92 -49.78 -11.62
N GLY A 205 -41.23 -49.65 -11.73
CA GLY A 205 -42.12 -49.59 -10.60
C GLY A 205 -42.18 -50.95 -9.92
N ASN A 206 -41.94 -50.99 -8.62
CA ASN A 206 -42.54 -52.04 -7.82
C ASN A 206 -43.11 -51.46 -6.52
N GLN A 207 -44.44 -51.47 -6.50
CA GLN A 207 -45.29 -51.38 -5.32
C GLN A 207 -45.10 -52.61 -4.43
N LYS A 208 -45.66 -52.50 -3.21
CA LYS A 208 -45.93 -53.53 -2.18
C LYS A 208 -44.84 -53.71 -1.13
N GLU A 209 -45.13 -53.89 0.16
CA GLU A 209 -46.35 -53.86 0.99
C GLU A 209 -45.83 -53.89 2.45
N ALA A 210 -46.69 -53.46 3.38
CA ALA A 210 -46.64 -53.60 4.84
C ALA A 210 -45.71 -52.66 5.66
#